data_AF-A0A8J7PPI7-F1
#
_entry.id   AF-A0A8J7PPI7-F1
#
_cell.length_a   1.000
_cell.length_b   1.000
_cell.length_c   1.000
_cell.angle_alpha   90.00
_cell.angle_beta   90.00
_cell.angle_gamma   90.00
#
_symmetry.space_group_name_H-M   'P 1'
#
loop_
_entity.id
_entity.type
_entity.pdbx_description
1 polymer ?
#
loop_
_entity_poly.entity_id
_entity_poly.type
_entity_poly.pdbx_seq_one_letter_code
_entity_poly.pdbx_strand_id
1 'polypeptide(L)'
;MLFSNHEVAKFIDATFEPVWVSVRPAPLVTIDFGNGRKVVRTLQGNVATYVCDGEGAVHDVLPGIYTPGPYREQLTRLATLVKDLAHLSAVERATRLKGYHVKQAAVLNRPVPPQAAAVARIGGMGKGGIGGGGPPAAAGFGGIGGGIAGIGGGFGGGGQGILGASAPAFGGIEGPLESVLMGRPVVAPTPPGGDLASRADLAFDVVVNETVRRKLVHDQLATLGTVRPDELKSWLFRVVLKADLDDPYLGLGPVLNAGYPFGAEDRDRSGH
;
A
#
# COMPACT_ATOMS: atom_id res chain seq x y z
N MET A 1 13.48 6.62 -1.13
CA MET A 1 12.89 5.26 -1.07
C MET A 1 13.66 4.42 -0.06
N LEU A 2 13.05 3.35 0.45
CA LEU A 2 13.64 2.42 1.44
C LEU A 2 15.11 2.06 1.14
N PHE A 3 15.38 1.62 -0.09
CA PHE A 3 16.71 1.22 -0.57
C PHE A 3 17.59 2.40 -1.03
N SER A 4 17.03 3.61 -1.13
CA SER A 4 17.80 4.84 -1.41
C SER A 4 18.27 5.54 -0.14
N ASN A 5 17.88 5.06 1.04
CA ASN A 5 18.39 5.57 2.30
C ASN A 5 19.79 4.99 2.54
N HIS A 6 20.80 5.86 2.63
CA HIS A 6 22.21 5.47 2.74
C HIS A 6 22.48 4.53 3.93
N GLU A 7 21.89 4.81 5.09
CA GLU A 7 22.12 4.00 6.30
C GLU A 7 21.49 2.61 6.18
N VAL A 8 20.32 2.50 5.55
CA VAL A 8 19.67 1.20 5.29
C VAL A 8 20.48 0.41 4.26
N ALA A 9 20.90 1.04 3.16
CA ALA A 9 21.70 0.39 2.13
C ALA A 9 23.02 -0.16 2.71
N LYS A 10 23.78 0.70 3.43
CA LYS A 10 25.02 0.30 4.10
C LYS A 10 24.82 -0.87 5.08
N PHE A 11 23.71 -0.90 5.81
CA PHE A 11 23.40 -2.01 6.71
C PHE A 11 23.11 -3.30 5.95
N ILE A 12 22.34 -3.22 4.86
CA ILE A 12 22.02 -4.37 4.00
C ILE A 12 23.32 -4.94 3.42
N ASP A 13 24.14 -4.10 2.79
CA ASP A 13 25.39 -4.52 2.14
C ASP A 13 26.37 -5.19 3.13
N ALA A 14 26.35 -4.77 4.40
CA ALA A 14 27.20 -5.34 5.44
C ALA A 14 26.67 -6.64 6.05
N THR A 15 25.38 -6.96 5.88
CA THR A 15 24.70 -8.02 6.65
C THR A 15 24.08 -9.11 5.79
N PHE A 16 23.69 -8.79 4.55
CA PHE A 16 22.96 -9.67 3.65
C PHE A 16 23.61 -9.67 2.26
N GLU A 17 23.29 -10.68 1.46
CA GLU A 17 23.53 -10.68 0.01
C GLU A 17 22.26 -10.17 -0.68
N PRO A 18 22.19 -8.89 -1.12
CA PRO A 18 20.96 -8.33 -1.67
C PRO A 18 20.69 -8.86 -3.08
N VAL A 19 19.49 -9.41 -3.27
CA VAL A 19 19.00 -9.84 -4.59
C VAL A 19 17.70 -9.11 -4.92
N TRP A 20 17.62 -8.55 -6.12
CA TRP A 20 16.40 -7.91 -6.62
C TRP A 20 15.77 -8.74 -7.73
N VAL A 21 14.46 -8.98 -7.60
CA VAL A 21 13.67 -9.67 -8.62
C VAL A 21 12.40 -8.86 -8.90
N SER A 22 12.18 -8.52 -10.16
CA SER A 22 10.90 -8.00 -10.62
C SER A 22 9.96 -9.17 -10.88
N VAL A 23 8.83 -9.22 -10.18
CA VAL A 23 7.85 -10.33 -10.30
C VAL A 23 6.89 -10.16 -11.48
N ARG A 24 6.79 -8.94 -12.02
CA ARG A 24 6.07 -8.60 -13.26
C ARG A 24 6.45 -7.19 -13.72
N PRO A 25 6.21 -6.82 -15.00
CA PRO A 25 6.35 -5.45 -15.47
C PRO A 25 5.51 -4.47 -14.63
N ALA A 26 6.04 -3.26 -14.42
CA ALA A 26 5.32 -2.24 -13.67
C ALA A 26 4.04 -1.84 -14.43
N PRO A 27 2.86 -1.93 -13.81
CA PRO A 27 1.61 -1.59 -14.47
C PRO A 27 1.53 -0.10 -14.77
N LEU A 28 1.02 0.23 -15.94
CA LEU A 28 0.82 1.60 -16.42
C LEU A 28 -0.66 1.94 -16.44
N VAL A 29 -1.01 3.09 -15.88
CA VAL A 29 -2.29 3.75 -16.12
C VAL A 29 -2.09 4.82 -17.16
N THR A 30 -2.93 4.76 -18.21
CA THR A 30 -3.05 5.81 -19.21
C THR A 30 -4.43 6.44 -19.08
N ILE A 31 -4.46 7.75 -18.83
CA ILE A 31 -5.68 8.55 -18.92
C ILE A 31 -5.63 9.27 -20.26
N ASP A 32 -6.55 8.94 -21.16
CA ASP A 32 -6.74 9.64 -22.43
C ASP A 32 -7.84 10.68 -22.26
N PHE A 33 -7.52 11.95 -22.52
CA PHE A 33 -8.45 13.08 -22.41
C PHE A 33 -9.15 13.39 -23.75
N GLY A 34 -8.90 12.60 -24.79
CA GLY A 34 -9.24 12.93 -26.17
C GLY A 34 -8.26 13.96 -26.76
N ASN A 35 -8.46 14.31 -28.04
CA ASN A 35 -7.68 15.32 -28.76
C ASN A 35 -6.15 15.07 -28.75
N GLY A 36 -5.73 13.80 -28.67
CA GLY A 36 -4.32 13.40 -28.63
C GLY A 36 -3.62 13.63 -27.28
N ARG A 37 -4.31 14.06 -26.23
CA ARG A 37 -3.72 14.32 -24.90
C ARG A 37 -3.82 13.10 -24.01
N LYS A 38 -2.67 12.56 -23.59
CA LYS A 38 -2.56 11.38 -22.72
C LYS A 38 -1.68 11.66 -21.52
N VAL A 39 -2.05 11.13 -20.36
CA VAL A 39 -1.20 11.06 -19.16
C VAL A 39 -0.91 9.58 -18.89
N VAL A 40 0.37 9.20 -18.95
CA VAL A 40 0.83 7.85 -18.63
C VAL A 40 1.60 7.88 -17.31
N ARG A 41 1.21 7.03 -16.36
CA ARG A 41 1.89 6.89 -15.06
C ARG A 41 1.95 5.43 -14.64
N THR A 42 3.03 5.05 -13.96
CA THR A 42 3.10 3.76 -13.27
C THR A 42 2.19 3.79 -12.05
N LEU A 43 1.41 2.73 -11.84
CA LEU A 43 0.76 2.52 -10.54
C LEU A 43 1.84 2.22 -9.49
N GLN A 44 1.62 2.66 -8.26
CA GLN A 44 2.56 2.38 -7.17
C GLN A 44 2.76 0.87 -7.02
N GLY A 45 4.02 0.45 -7.01
CA GLY A 45 4.40 -0.95 -6.87
C GLY A 45 4.36 -1.38 -5.41
N ASN A 46 3.97 -2.64 -5.19
CA ASN A 46 4.20 -3.31 -3.93
C ASN A 46 5.59 -3.95 -3.92
N VAL A 47 6.14 -4.14 -2.72
CA VAL A 47 7.41 -4.85 -2.51
C VAL A 47 7.23 -5.84 -1.37
N ALA A 48 8.00 -6.92 -1.40
CA ALA A 48 8.16 -7.84 -0.30
C ALA A 48 9.64 -8.17 -0.16
N THR A 49 10.20 -7.97 1.03
CA THR A 49 11.58 -8.36 1.34
C THR A 49 11.56 -9.74 1.98
N TYR A 50 12.12 -10.73 1.29
CA TYR A 50 12.33 -12.06 1.82
C TYR A 50 13.70 -12.12 2.49
N VAL A 51 13.78 -12.74 3.67
CA VAL A 51 15.06 -13.15 4.28
C VAL A 51 15.15 -14.66 4.15
N CYS A 52 16.18 -15.13 3.44
CA CYS A 52 16.39 -16.55 3.15
C CYS A 52 17.80 -16.99 3.58
N ASP A 53 17.99 -18.30 3.77
CA ASP A 53 19.32 -18.90 3.87
C ASP A 53 19.91 -19.25 2.49
N GLY A 54 21.14 -19.79 2.48
CA GLY A 54 21.87 -20.12 1.26
C GLY A 54 21.21 -21.23 0.43
N GLU A 55 20.34 -22.02 1.03
CA GLU A 55 19.55 -23.07 0.36
C GLU A 55 18.23 -22.52 -0.24
N GLY A 56 17.91 -21.26 0.05
CA GLY A 56 16.70 -20.57 -0.41
C GLY A 56 15.47 -20.85 0.44
N ALA A 57 15.63 -21.36 1.67
CA ALA A 57 14.52 -21.46 2.61
C ALA A 57 14.22 -20.08 3.21
N VAL A 58 12.94 -19.73 3.27
CA VAL A 58 12.45 -18.46 3.81
C VAL A 58 12.44 -18.53 5.33
N HIS A 59 13.15 -17.60 5.97
CA HIS A 59 13.15 -17.42 7.42
C HIS A 59 12.11 -16.37 7.83
N ASP A 60 11.89 -15.34 7.03
CA ASP A 60 10.78 -14.40 7.23
C ASP A 60 10.52 -13.52 6.00
N VAL A 61 9.41 -12.77 6.00
CA VAL A 61 9.04 -11.81 4.95
C VAL A 61 8.58 -10.48 5.55
N LEU A 62 9.14 -9.36 5.08
CA LEU A 62 8.68 -8.00 5.38
C LEU A 62 7.80 -7.50 4.22
N PRO A 63 6.47 -7.42 4.39
CA PRO A 63 5.56 -7.04 3.32
C PRO A 63 5.39 -5.52 3.24
N GLY A 64 5.42 -4.97 2.02
CA GLY A 64 5.16 -3.56 1.75
C GLY A 64 6.37 -2.64 1.95
N ILE A 65 6.14 -1.33 1.78
CA ILE A 65 7.16 -0.30 1.94
C ILE A 65 7.16 0.16 3.41
N TYR A 66 8.35 0.38 3.96
CA TYR A 66 8.55 0.83 5.32
C TYR A 66 9.21 2.21 5.39
N THR A 67 9.16 2.86 6.55
CA THR A 67 10.12 3.92 6.88
C THR A 67 11.47 3.29 7.29
N PRO A 68 12.61 3.99 7.11
CA PRO A 68 13.94 3.42 7.34
C PRO A 68 14.18 2.81 8.73
N GLY A 69 13.69 3.46 9.79
CA GLY A 69 13.91 3.04 11.18
C GLY A 69 13.32 1.65 11.49
N PRO A 70 11.99 1.49 11.40
CA PRO A 70 11.31 0.21 11.58
C PRO A 70 11.84 -0.89 10.65
N TYR A 71 12.16 -0.57 9.40
CA TYR A 71 12.73 -1.54 8.48
C TYR A 71 14.08 -2.08 8.95
N ARG A 72 14.99 -1.18 9.33
CA ARG A 72 16.31 -1.57 9.86
C ARG A 72 16.16 -2.39 11.14
N GLU A 73 15.25 -2.00 12.04
CA GLU A 73 14.99 -2.77 13.26
C GLU A 73 14.55 -4.20 12.95
N GLN A 74 13.63 -4.37 11.99
CA GLN A 74 13.19 -5.70 11.57
C GLN A 74 14.34 -6.50 10.94
N LEU A 75 15.11 -5.91 10.03
CA LEU A 75 16.26 -6.59 9.43
C LEU A 75 17.30 -7.01 10.47
N THR A 76 17.57 -6.17 11.48
CA THR A 76 18.47 -6.53 12.60
C THR A 76 17.94 -7.74 13.37
N ARG A 77 16.65 -7.75 13.71
CA ARG A 77 16.02 -8.89 14.40
C ARG A 77 16.12 -10.17 13.58
N LEU A 78 15.92 -10.08 12.26
CA LEU A 78 16.02 -11.21 11.34
C LEU A 78 17.45 -11.71 11.19
N ALA A 79 18.44 -10.82 11.09
CA ALA A 79 19.84 -11.20 11.07
C ALA A 79 20.24 -11.96 12.35
N THR A 80 19.74 -11.53 13.51
CA THR A 80 19.96 -12.26 14.78
C THR A 80 19.28 -13.62 14.76
N LEU A 81 18.02 -13.71 14.34
CA LEU A 81 17.30 -14.99 14.22
C LEU A 81 18.07 -15.98 13.33
N VAL A 82 18.53 -15.55 12.15
CA VAL A 82 19.29 -16.41 11.23
C VAL A 82 20.57 -16.92 11.88
N LYS A 83 21.31 -16.06 12.59
CA LYS A 83 22.53 -16.45 13.33
C LYS A 83 22.23 -17.47 14.42
N ASP A 84 21.15 -17.29 15.17
CA ASP A 84 20.71 -18.22 16.21
C ASP A 84 20.31 -19.59 15.64
N LEU A 85 19.87 -19.65 14.38
CA LEU A 85 19.48 -20.89 13.70
C LEU A 85 20.64 -21.60 12.99
N ALA A 86 21.76 -20.92 12.76
CA ALA A 86 22.82 -21.39 11.87
C ALA A 86 23.52 -22.69 12.33
N HIS A 87 23.56 -22.95 13.64
CA HIS A 87 24.24 -24.11 14.23
C HIS A 87 23.31 -25.33 14.43
N LEU A 88 22.01 -25.17 14.15
CA LEU A 88 21.02 -26.21 14.35
C LEU A 88 20.95 -27.14 13.13
N SER A 89 20.58 -28.40 13.35
CA SER A 89 20.22 -29.30 12.25
C SER A 89 18.99 -28.78 11.51
N ALA A 90 18.76 -29.24 10.27
CA ALA A 90 17.61 -28.81 9.47
C ALA A 90 16.25 -29.04 10.18
N VAL A 91 16.12 -30.16 10.90
CA VAL A 91 14.89 -30.52 11.65
C VAL A 91 14.68 -29.59 12.85
N GLU A 92 15.74 -29.34 13.62
CA GLU A 92 15.69 -28.43 14.77
C GLU A 92 15.43 -26.99 14.32
N ARG A 93 16.07 -26.56 13.23
CA ARG A 93 15.87 -25.25 12.60
C ARG A 93 14.41 -25.06 12.17
N ALA A 94 13.84 -26.02 11.43
CA ALA A 94 12.45 -25.97 11.01
C ALA A 94 11.48 -25.89 12.20
N THR A 95 11.73 -26.70 13.24
CA THR A 95 10.93 -26.72 14.48
C THR A 95 11.02 -25.37 15.21
N ARG A 96 12.24 -24.83 15.35
CA ARG A 96 12.49 -23.55 16.02
C ARG A 96 11.87 -22.38 15.26
N LEU A 97 11.98 -22.37 13.93
CA LEU A 97 11.44 -21.33 13.07
C LEU A 97 9.91 -21.32 13.10
N LYS A 98 9.27 -22.50 13.01
CA LYS A 98 7.82 -22.62 13.22
C LYS A 98 7.40 -22.09 14.58
N GLY A 99 8.11 -22.46 15.64
CA GLY A 99 7.86 -21.95 16.99
C GLY A 99 8.05 -20.43 17.10
N TYR A 100 9.02 -19.85 16.40
CA TYR A 100 9.21 -18.40 16.30
C TYR A 100 7.98 -17.72 15.68
N HIS A 101 7.50 -18.21 14.53
CA HIS A 101 6.34 -17.61 13.85
C HIS A 101 5.05 -17.73 14.64
N VAL A 102 4.80 -18.87 15.31
CA VAL A 102 3.65 -19.02 16.23
C VAL A 102 3.69 -17.94 17.31
N LYS A 103 4.87 -17.71 17.92
CA LYS A 103 5.04 -16.67 18.94
C LYS A 103 4.82 -15.27 18.37
N GLN A 104 5.37 -14.95 17.21
CA GLN A 104 5.18 -13.63 16.59
C GLN A 104 3.72 -13.38 16.22
N ALA A 105 3.04 -14.37 15.63
CA ALA A 105 1.61 -14.29 15.32
C ALA A 105 0.76 -14.02 16.58
N ALA A 106 1.08 -14.69 17.69
CA ALA A 106 0.41 -14.47 18.97
C ALA A 106 0.65 -13.05 19.52
N VAL A 107 1.88 -12.53 19.44
CA VAL A 107 2.22 -11.15 19.86
C VAL A 107 1.46 -10.11 19.01
N LEU A 108 1.27 -10.39 17.72
CA LEU A 108 0.52 -9.52 16.81
C LEU A 108 -1.01 -9.70 16.89
N ASN A 109 -1.50 -10.66 17.69
CA ASN A 109 -2.93 -10.87 17.91
C ASN A 109 -3.50 -9.85 18.91
N ARG A 110 -3.35 -8.57 18.57
CA ARG A 110 -3.85 -7.42 19.35
C ARG A 110 -4.84 -6.61 18.51
N PRO A 111 -5.75 -5.83 19.13
CA PRO A 111 -6.66 -4.98 18.40
C PRO A 111 -5.91 -4.06 17.42
N VAL A 112 -6.33 -4.08 16.16
CA VAL A 112 -5.79 -3.23 15.11
C VAL A 112 -6.68 -1.99 14.98
N PRO A 113 -6.12 -0.78 14.83
CA PRO A 113 -6.93 0.40 14.54
C PRO A 113 -7.84 0.18 13.33
N PRO A 114 -9.13 0.55 13.37
CA PRO A 114 -10.07 0.30 12.27
C PRO A 114 -9.59 0.82 10.91
N GLN A 115 -8.89 1.96 10.90
CA GLN A 115 -8.32 2.55 9.70
C GLN A 115 -7.25 1.63 9.09
N ALA A 116 -6.37 1.04 9.92
CA ALA A 116 -5.31 0.16 9.45
C ALA A 116 -5.89 -1.15 8.88
N ALA A 117 -6.95 -1.68 9.53
CA ALA A 117 -7.68 -2.82 9.03
C ALA A 117 -8.42 -2.54 7.71
N ALA A 118 -8.88 -1.32 7.48
CA ALA A 118 -9.48 -0.91 6.20
C ALA A 118 -8.44 -0.81 5.09
N VAL A 119 -7.31 -0.16 5.34
CA VAL A 119 -6.23 -0.01 4.35
C VAL A 119 -5.62 -1.36 3.96
N ALA A 120 -5.48 -2.29 4.92
CA ALA A 120 -5.00 -3.64 4.65
C ALA A 120 -5.89 -4.40 3.65
N ARG A 121 -7.21 -4.13 3.62
CA ARG A 121 -8.16 -4.79 2.72
C ARG A 121 -8.02 -4.34 1.26
N ILE A 122 -7.52 -3.12 1.03
CA ILE A 122 -7.42 -2.52 -0.32
C ILE A 122 -5.99 -2.51 -0.88
N GLY A 123 -5.04 -3.20 -0.23
CA GLY A 123 -3.66 -3.29 -0.71
C GLY A 123 -2.84 -2.00 -0.67
N GLY A 124 -3.41 -0.91 -0.17
CA GLY A 124 -2.79 0.42 -0.26
C GLY A 124 -3.03 1.14 -1.58
N MET A 125 -3.85 0.60 -2.49
CA MET A 125 -4.06 1.13 -3.84
C MET A 125 -4.91 2.42 -3.90
N GLY A 126 -5.55 2.82 -2.79
CA GLY A 126 -6.38 4.03 -2.70
C GLY A 126 -5.68 5.28 -2.15
N LYS A 127 -4.36 5.25 -1.91
CA LYS A 127 -3.67 6.27 -1.10
C LYS A 127 -3.35 7.59 -1.83
N GLY A 128 -3.44 7.61 -3.15
CA GLY A 128 -3.07 8.79 -3.96
C GLY A 128 -4.12 9.91 -4.02
N GLY A 129 -5.34 9.71 -3.51
CA GLY A 129 -6.46 10.64 -3.75
C GLY A 129 -7.29 11.07 -2.55
N ILE A 130 -7.06 10.52 -1.35
CA ILE A 130 -7.90 10.80 -0.17
C ILE A 130 -7.05 11.52 0.89
N GLY A 131 -6.61 12.72 0.54
CA GLY A 131 -6.06 13.70 1.48
C GLY A 131 -7.19 14.61 1.99
N GLY A 132 -8.14 14.05 2.74
CA GLY A 132 -9.25 14.80 3.33
C GLY A 132 -9.81 14.05 4.52
N GLY A 133 -9.62 14.61 5.72
CA GLY A 133 -9.98 13.97 6.98
C GLY A 133 -11.47 13.68 7.09
N GLY A 134 -11.82 12.39 7.12
CA GLY A 134 -13.14 11.91 7.49
C GLY A 134 -13.23 10.38 7.31
N PRO A 135 -13.90 9.63 8.20
CA PRO A 135 -14.20 8.24 7.94
C PRO A 135 -15.07 8.15 6.67
N PRO A 136 -14.99 7.06 5.88
CA PRO A 136 -15.90 6.88 4.77
C PRO A 136 -17.30 6.66 5.34
N ALA A 137 -18.12 7.71 5.34
CA ALA A 137 -19.56 7.53 5.38
C ALA A 137 -19.93 6.77 4.10
N ALA A 138 -20.62 5.66 4.26
CA ALA A 138 -21.27 4.94 3.18
C ALA A 138 -22.32 5.87 2.55
N ALA A 139 -21.91 6.69 1.59
CA ALA A 139 -22.82 7.45 0.74
C ALA A 139 -23.10 6.59 -0.49
N GLY A 140 -24.21 5.87 -0.43
CA GLY A 140 -24.82 5.28 -1.62
C GLY A 140 -25.10 6.39 -2.64
N PHE A 141 -24.62 6.18 -3.87
CA PHE A 141 -25.08 6.94 -5.02
C PHE A 141 -26.51 6.47 -5.33
N GLY A 142 -27.50 7.24 -4.88
CA GLY A 142 -28.90 6.98 -5.15
C GLY A 142 -29.71 8.26 -5.16
N GLY A 143 -30.20 8.63 -6.34
CA GLY A 143 -31.49 9.31 -6.51
C GLY A 143 -31.54 10.81 -6.25
N ILE A 144 -31.45 11.58 -7.34
CA ILE A 144 -32.07 12.90 -7.45
C ILE A 144 -33.60 12.69 -7.41
N GLY A 145 -34.30 13.32 -6.47
CA GLY A 145 -35.77 13.35 -6.50
C GLY A 145 -36.44 13.95 -5.27
N GLY A 146 -36.61 15.28 -5.26
CA GLY A 146 -37.77 15.93 -4.62
C GLY A 146 -37.55 16.65 -3.29
N GLY A 147 -37.95 17.93 -3.25
CA GLY A 147 -38.49 18.56 -2.04
C GLY A 147 -37.57 19.53 -1.29
N ILE A 148 -37.46 20.76 -1.80
CA ILE A 148 -37.03 21.91 -0.99
C ILE A 148 -38.23 22.33 -0.12
N ALA A 149 -38.11 22.16 1.20
CA ALA A 149 -38.98 22.79 2.18
C ALA A 149 -38.18 23.15 3.44
N GLY A 150 -37.99 24.46 3.64
CA GLY A 150 -37.96 25.18 4.91
C GLY A 150 -37.06 24.70 6.05
N ILE A 151 -36.09 25.55 6.42
CA ILE A 151 -35.71 26.05 7.76
C ILE A 151 -34.47 26.94 7.51
N GLY A 152 -34.40 28.24 7.77
CA GLY A 152 -35.17 29.09 8.69
C GLY A 152 -34.33 29.41 9.93
N GLY A 153 -33.51 30.48 9.86
CA GLY A 153 -32.75 31.06 10.97
C GLY A 153 -31.24 31.01 10.72
N GLY A 154 -30.48 32.09 10.54
CA GLY A 154 -30.63 33.43 11.08
C GLY A 154 -29.54 33.68 12.10
N PHE A 155 -28.34 34.09 11.65
CA PHE A 155 -27.38 34.86 12.45
C PHE A 155 -26.52 35.68 11.49
N GLY A 156 -26.71 37.00 11.55
CA GLY A 156 -25.89 37.98 10.87
C GLY A 156 -24.90 38.64 11.82
N GLY A 157 -23.86 39.23 11.23
CA GLY A 157 -23.14 40.36 11.80
C GLY A 157 -21.67 40.10 12.12
N GLY A 158 -20.79 40.81 11.42
CA GLY A 158 -19.46 41.17 11.94
C GLY A 158 -18.28 40.79 11.04
N GLY A 159 -18.03 41.57 9.99
CA GLY A 159 -16.74 41.55 9.32
C GLY A 159 -15.71 42.38 10.09
N GLN A 160 -14.52 41.83 10.30
CA GLN A 160 -13.26 42.56 10.43
C GLN A 160 -12.09 41.60 10.21
N GLY A 161 -11.08 42.08 9.49
CA GLY A 161 -10.18 41.26 8.67
C GLY A 161 -9.10 40.48 9.42
N ILE A 162 -8.69 39.37 8.79
CA ILE A 162 -7.34 38.82 8.87
C ILE A 162 -6.91 38.50 7.43
N LEU A 163 -6.19 39.45 6.84
CA LEU A 163 -5.31 39.20 5.69
C LEU A 163 -4.07 38.48 6.22
N GLY A 164 -3.72 37.35 5.62
CA GLY A 164 -2.40 36.73 5.80
C GLY A 164 -2.40 35.33 6.41
N ALA A 165 -3.05 34.37 5.75
CA ALA A 165 -2.67 32.97 5.88
C ALA A 165 -2.74 32.33 4.50
N SER A 166 -1.57 32.08 3.91
CA SER A 166 -1.41 31.23 2.74
C SER A 166 -2.06 29.87 3.03
N ALA A 167 -3.15 29.56 2.34
CA ALA A 167 -3.74 28.23 2.36
C ALA A 167 -2.68 27.20 1.94
N PRO A 168 -2.58 26.03 2.62
CA PRO A 168 -1.64 25.00 2.22
C PRO A 168 -2.01 24.52 0.81
N ALA A 169 -1.03 24.53 -0.09
CA ALA A 169 -1.19 24.05 -1.45
C ALA A 169 -1.61 22.58 -1.43
N PHE A 170 -2.78 22.29 -2.00
CA PHE A 170 -3.29 20.95 -2.17
C PHE A 170 -2.38 20.17 -3.14
N GLY A 171 -1.59 19.22 -2.60
CA GLY A 171 -0.76 18.29 -3.36
C GLY A 171 -1.52 17.04 -3.85
N GLY A 172 -2.83 17.16 -4.08
CA GLY A 172 -3.69 16.10 -4.58
C GLY A 172 -3.83 16.14 -6.11
N ILE A 173 -4.51 15.13 -6.66
CA ILE A 173 -4.80 14.90 -8.09
C ILE A 173 -5.41 16.12 -8.81
N GLU A 174 -5.90 17.12 -8.08
CA GLU A 174 -6.65 18.27 -8.58
C GLU A 174 -5.77 19.36 -9.21
N GLY A 175 -4.50 19.50 -8.79
CA GLY A 175 -3.63 20.59 -9.27
C GLY A 175 -3.34 20.59 -10.79
N PRO A 176 -3.04 19.44 -11.42
CA PRO A 176 -2.84 19.37 -12.86
C PRO A 176 -4.14 19.51 -13.67
N LEU A 177 -5.26 19.04 -13.13
CA LEU A 177 -6.55 19.03 -13.85
C LEU A 177 -7.15 20.44 -13.95
N GLU A 178 -7.08 21.21 -12.87
CA GLU A 178 -7.55 22.60 -12.82
C GLU A 178 -6.78 23.51 -13.80
N SER A 179 -5.46 23.33 -13.89
CA SER A 179 -4.60 24.09 -14.80
C SER A 179 -4.91 23.81 -16.28
N VAL A 180 -5.27 22.55 -16.60
CA VAL A 180 -5.67 22.15 -17.95
C VAL A 180 -7.04 22.71 -18.33
N LEU A 181 -8.01 22.73 -17.39
CA LEU A 181 -9.33 23.32 -17.61
C LEU A 181 -9.29 24.85 -17.76
N MET A 182 -8.34 25.52 -17.09
CA MET A 182 -8.14 26.98 -17.17
C MET A 182 -7.22 27.45 -18.31
N GLY A 183 -6.77 26.56 -19.22
CA GLY A 183 -5.90 26.93 -20.34
C GLY A 183 -4.51 27.43 -19.94
N ARG A 184 -4.05 27.12 -18.72
CA ARG A 184 -2.73 27.49 -18.22
C ARG A 184 -1.69 26.43 -18.63
N PRO A 185 -0.42 26.82 -18.88
CA PRO A 185 0.65 25.86 -19.12
C PRO A 185 0.73 24.90 -17.92
N VAL A 186 0.74 23.60 -18.22
CA VAL A 186 0.88 22.55 -17.20
C VAL A 186 2.28 22.66 -16.63
N VAL A 187 2.41 23.36 -15.50
CA VAL A 187 3.60 23.22 -14.66
C VAL A 187 3.55 21.78 -14.15
N ALA A 188 4.56 20.98 -14.51
CA ALA A 188 4.66 19.62 -13.99
C ALA A 188 4.50 19.71 -12.47
N PRO A 189 3.60 18.92 -11.85
CA PRO A 189 3.43 18.98 -10.41
C PRO A 189 4.81 18.78 -9.81
N THR A 190 5.28 19.78 -9.05
CA THR A 190 6.50 19.65 -8.29
C THR A 190 6.33 18.37 -7.48
N PRO A 191 7.19 17.35 -7.64
CA PRO A 191 7.11 16.17 -6.80
C PRO A 191 7.02 16.67 -5.36
N PRO A 192 6.10 16.15 -4.53
CA PRO A 192 5.91 16.66 -3.18
C PRO A 192 7.28 16.83 -2.53
N GLY A 193 7.67 18.08 -2.29
CA GLY A 193 8.99 18.41 -1.81
C GLY A 193 9.17 17.78 -0.43
N GLY A 194 10.12 16.87 -0.29
CA GLY A 194 10.38 16.18 0.96
C GLY A 194 10.92 14.77 0.75
N ASP A 195 11.63 14.28 1.76
CA ASP A 195 12.06 12.88 1.79
C ASP A 195 10.82 11.97 1.85
N LEU A 196 10.69 11.03 0.92
CA LEU A 196 9.64 10.00 0.96
C LEU A 196 9.58 9.30 2.31
N ALA A 197 10.72 9.17 3.00
CA ALA A 197 10.81 8.55 4.32
C ALA A 197 10.10 9.33 5.44
N SER A 198 9.85 10.63 5.27
CA SER A 198 9.20 11.48 6.28
C SER A 198 7.71 11.68 6.06
N ARG A 199 7.11 11.07 5.02
CA ARG A 199 5.70 11.25 4.73
C ARG A 199 4.81 10.48 5.73
N ALA A 200 3.74 11.13 6.18
CA ALA A 200 2.81 10.57 7.16
C ALA A 200 2.04 9.33 6.64
N ASP A 201 1.77 9.26 5.33
CA ASP A 201 1.16 8.09 4.70
C ASP A 201 2.06 6.85 4.78
N LEU A 202 3.37 7.02 4.61
CA LEU A 202 4.33 5.94 4.78
C LEU A 202 4.43 5.47 6.23
N ALA A 203 4.36 6.37 7.21
CA ALA A 203 4.33 5.99 8.62
C ALA A 203 3.09 5.15 8.96
N PHE A 204 1.93 5.51 8.41
CA PHE A 204 0.71 4.71 8.56
C PHE A 204 0.84 3.34 7.87
N ASP A 205 1.49 3.27 6.72
CA ASP A 205 1.76 2.02 6.02
C ASP A 205 2.62 1.07 6.82
N VAL A 206 3.63 1.58 7.51
CA VAL A 206 4.41 0.79 8.46
C VAL A 206 3.51 0.18 9.52
N VAL A 207 2.55 0.93 10.08
CA VAL A 207 1.61 0.38 11.07
C VAL A 207 0.79 -0.76 10.47
N VAL A 208 0.27 -0.60 9.25
CA VAL A 208 -0.48 -1.66 8.56
C VAL A 208 0.40 -2.89 8.30
N ASN A 209 1.64 -2.67 7.87
CA ASN A 209 2.58 -3.76 7.61
C ASN A 209 2.89 -4.52 8.90
N GLU A 210 3.29 -3.81 9.96
CA GLU A 210 3.73 -4.37 11.24
C GLU A 210 2.62 -5.04 12.05
N THR A 211 1.36 -4.64 11.85
CA THR A 211 0.23 -5.19 12.61
C THR A 211 -0.54 -6.23 11.82
N VAL A 212 -1.06 -5.87 10.63
CA VAL A 212 -1.98 -6.72 9.89
C VAL A 212 -1.21 -7.70 9.00
N ARG A 213 -0.33 -7.18 8.15
CA ARG A 213 0.30 -7.97 7.10
C ARG A 213 1.34 -8.94 7.66
N ARG A 214 2.17 -8.48 8.60
CA ARG A 214 3.15 -9.33 9.31
C ARG A 214 2.49 -10.47 10.06
N LYS A 215 1.32 -10.25 10.67
CA LYS A 215 0.57 -11.33 11.30
C LYS A 215 0.19 -12.41 10.29
N LEU A 216 -0.37 -12.02 9.12
CA LEU A 216 -0.73 -12.99 8.07
C LEU A 216 0.49 -13.78 7.57
N VAL A 217 1.64 -13.12 7.41
CA VAL A 217 2.91 -13.78 7.06
C VAL A 217 3.31 -14.82 8.12
N HIS A 218 3.29 -14.44 9.40
CA HIS A 218 3.65 -15.35 10.48
C HIS A 218 2.66 -16.51 10.65
N ASP A 219 1.36 -16.27 10.53
CA ASP A 219 0.35 -17.33 10.53
C ASP A 219 0.67 -18.35 9.41
N GLN A 220 0.95 -17.87 8.20
CA GLN A 220 1.25 -18.72 7.06
C GLN A 220 2.55 -19.51 7.22
N LEU A 221 3.64 -18.86 7.65
CA LEU A 221 4.93 -19.53 7.87
C LEU A 221 4.86 -20.53 9.04
N ALA A 222 4.04 -20.26 10.07
CA ALA A 222 3.78 -21.22 11.13
C ALA A 222 3.03 -22.47 10.62
N THR A 223 2.11 -22.30 9.66
CA THR A 223 1.37 -23.41 9.06
C THR A 223 2.25 -24.23 8.12
N LEU A 224 2.96 -23.58 7.20
CA LEU A 224 3.73 -24.26 6.15
C LEU A 224 5.09 -24.80 6.62
N GLY A 225 5.71 -24.16 7.60
CA GLY A 225 7.08 -24.47 8.00
C GLY A 225 8.10 -23.95 7.00
N THR A 226 9.06 -24.79 6.61
CA THR A 226 10.12 -24.43 5.66
C THR A 226 9.57 -24.36 4.24
N VAL A 227 9.71 -23.20 3.61
CA VAL A 227 9.22 -22.92 2.25
C VAL A 227 10.20 -22.07 1.47
N ARG A 228 10.12 -22.08 0.15
CA ARG A 228 10.89 -21.23 -0.78
C ARG A 228 10.08 -20.01 -1.22
N PRO A 229 10.72 -18.94 -1.71
CA PRO A 229 10.01 -17.73 -2.15
C PRO A 229 8.91 -18.00 -3.20
N ASP A 230 9.16 -18.87 -4.17
CA ASP A 230 8.20 -19.17 -5.25
C ASP A 230 6.91 -19.84 -4.75
N GLU A 231 6.99 -20.60 -3.65
CA GLU A 231 5.83 -21.26 -3.04
C GLU A 231 4.95 -20.27 -2.27
N LEU A 232 5.52 -19.16 -1.79
CA LEU A 232 4.80 -18.11 -1.09
C LEU A 232 4.35 -16.97 -1.99
N LYS A 233 5.03 -16.73 -3.11
CA LYS A 233 4.92 -15.53 -3.94
C LYS A 233 3.48 -15.19 -4.31
N SER A 234 2.76 -16.11 -4.98
CA SER A 234 1.40 -15.83 -5.43
C SER A 234 0.44 -15.59 -4.25
N TRP A 235 0.56 -16.37 -3.17
CA TRP A 235 -0.23 -16.16 -1.95
C TRP A 235 0.07 -14.81 -1.30
N LEU A 236 1.34 -14.44 -1.16
CA LEU A 236 1.76 -13.20 -0.51
C LEU A 236 1.21 -11.99 -1.26
N PHE A 237 1.38 -11.96 -2.57
CA PHE A 237 0.93 -10.85 -3.40
C PHE A 237 -0.61 -10.75 -3.41
N ARG A 238 -1.32 -11.88 -3.56
CA ARG A 238 -2.78 -11.91 -3.56
C ARG A 238 -3.40 -11.61 -2.20
N VAL A 239 -2.96 -12.30 -1.15
CA VAL A 239 -3.62 -12.31 0.17
C VAL A 239 -3.13 -11.17 1.05
N VAL A 240 -1.82 -10.93 1.10
CA VAL A 240 -1.20 -9.96 2.04
C VAL A 240 -1.11 -8.57 1.41
N LEU A 241 -0.66 -8.48 0.15
CA LEU A 241 -0.46 -7.21 -0.53
C LEU A 241 -1.69 -6.76 -1.34
N LYS A 242 -2.68 -7.64 -1.56
CA LYS A 242 -3.87 -7.41 -2.41
C LYS A 242 -3.52 -6.93 -3.81
N ALA A 243 -2.43 -7.47 -4.35
CA ALA A 243 -1.93 -7.21 -5.69
C ALA A 243 -1.71 -8.56 -6.37
N ASP A 244 -2.81 -9.26 -6.65
CA ASP A 244 -2.76 -10.55 -7.31
C ASP A 244 -1.98 -10.45 -8.63
N LEU A 245 -1.00 -11.34 -8.79
CA LEU A 245 -0.11 -11.33 -9.94
C LEU A 245 -0.83 -11.86 -11.19
N ASP A 246 -1.83 -12.71 -10.98
CA ASP A 246 -2.63 -13.33 -12.04
C ASP A 246 -3.87 -12.50 -12.39
N ASP A 247 -4.18 -11.44 -11.63
CA ASP A 247 -5.30 -10.54 -11.93
C ASP A 247 -4.87 -9.49 -12.98
N PRO A 248 -5.43 -9.52 -14.20
CA PRO A 248 -5.10 -8.54 -15.25
C PRO A 248 -5.50 -7.12 -14.86
N TYR A 249 -6.46 -6.96 -13.95
CA TYR A 249 -6.91 -5.67 -13.42
C TYR A 249 -6.20 -5.27 -12.13
N LEU A 250 -5.25 -6.08 -11.64
CA LEU A 250 -4.37 -5.74 -10.52
C LEU A 250 -5.13 -5.43 -9.21
N GLY A 251 -6.29 -6.07 -9.01
CA GLY A 251 -7.19 -5.80 -7.89
C GLY A 251 -8.13 -4.61 -8.11
N LEU A 252 -8.01 -3.89 -9.23
CA LEU A 252 -8.86 -2.74 -9.56
C LEU A 252 -10.19 -3.15 -10.19
N GLY A 253 -10.36 -4.40 -10.63
CA GLY A 253 -11.57 -4.87 -11.30
C GLY A 253 -12.86 -4.48 -10.57
N PRO A 254 -13.00 -4.77 -9.26
CA PRO A 254 -14.18 -4.35 -8.50
C PRO A 254 -14.39 -2.84 -8.49
N VAL A 255 -13.32 -2.03 -8.41
CA VAL A 255 -13.41 -0.56 -8.36
C VAL A 255 -13.81 0.01 -9.73
N LEU A 256 -13.18 -0.48 -10.80
CA LEU A 256 -13.45 -0.06 -12.17
C LEU A 256 -14.88 -0.43 -12.59
N ASN A 257 -15.41 -1.53 -12.06
CA ASN A 257 -16.72 -2.06 -12.44
C ASN A 257 -17.86 -1.67 -11.48
N ALA A 258 -17.59 -1.17 -10.26
CA ALA A 258 -18.59 -0.88 -9.23
C ALA A 258 -19.62 0.21 -9.60
N GLY A 259 -19.41 0.93 -10.69
CA GLY A 259 -20.34 1.94 -11.20
C GLY A 259 -20.32 2.05 -12.72
N TYR A 260 -19.87 1.01 -13.43
CA TYR A 260 -19.81 1.04 -14.89
C TYR A 260 -21.25 0.94 -15.45
N PRO A 261 -21.78 2.00 -16.06
CA PRO A 261 -23.21 2.09 -16.39
C PRO A 261 -23.63 1.11 -17.49
N PHE A 262 -22.68 0.53 -18.22
CA PHE A 262 -22.91 -0.43 -19.29
C PHE A 262 -22.53 -1.87 -18.90
N GLY A 263 -22.32 -2.13 -17.61
CA GLY A 263 -21.87 -3.45 -17.13
C GLY A 263 -22.90 -4.56 -17.33
N ALA A 264 -24.18 -4.23 -17.57
CA ALA A 264 -25.20 -5.23 -17.91
C ALA A 264 -25.07 -5.64 -19.39
N GLU A 265 -24.97 -4.65 -20.29
CA GLU A 265 -24.92 -4.83 -21.73
C GLU A 265 -23.66 -5.57 -22.21
N ASP A 266 -22.51 -5.31 -21.57
CA ASP A 266 -21.26 -5.99 -21.92
C ASP A 266 -21.22 -7.46 -21.45
N ARG A 267 -21.97 -7.81 -20.40
CA ARG A 267 -22.12 -9.21 -19.94
C ARG A 267 -22.96 -10.03 -20.93
N ASP A 268 -23.99 -9.43 -21.50
CA ASP A 268 -24.84 -10.11 -22.50
C ASP A 268 -24.10 -10.35 -23.83
N ARG A 269 -23.12 -9.52 -24.16
CA ARG A 269 -22.32 -9.66 -25.39
C ARG A 269 -21.19 -10.67 -25.31
N SER A 270 -20.72 -11.01 -24.10
CA SER A 270 -19.61 -11.95 -23.89
C SER A 270 -20.05 -13.42 -23.73
N GLY A 271 -21.36 -13.69 -23.79
CA GLY A 271 -21.95 -15.04 -23.73
C GLY A 271 -22.10 -15.76 -25.08
N HIS A 272 -21.44 -15.30 -26.15
CA HIS A 272 -21.44 -15.93 -27.48
C HIS A 272 -20.04 -16.43 -27.89
#